data_AF-A0A9E4LLB5-F1
#
_entry.id   AF-A0A9E4LLB5-F1
#
_cell.length_a   1.000
_cell.length_b   1.000
_cell.length_c   1.000
_cell.angle_alpha   90.00
_cell.angle_beta   90.00
_cell.angle_gamma   90.00
#
_symmetry.space_group_name_H-M   'P 1'
#
loop_
_entity.id
_entity.type
_entity.pdbx_description
1 polymer ?
#
loop_
_entity_poly.entity_id
_entity_poly.type
_entity_poly.pdbx_seq_one_letter_code
_entity_poly.pdbx_strand_id
1 'polypeptide(L)'
;MEVGVMVPGFGGLFFYPDQPDVLNVYLLDPEDAEQKAAVEDAINEVFPGAIPSGGIEVIEGKYSVVQLKAWYDDLRYALARSGLVGNGMILTDLHEGINGLEVVVEDERARAKVASIVEDAGIPPEVVRVTIGEPIREFSLRTRP
;
A
#
# COMPACT_ATOMS: atom_id res chain seq x y z
N MET A 1 -4.36 -12.97 12.01
CA MET A 1 -4.25 -11.72 12.80
C MET A 1 -3.42 -10.77 11.96
N GLU A 2 -3.72 -9.47 11.97
CA GLU A 2 -3.00 -8.49 11.15
C GLU A 2 -2.30 -7.48 12.07
N VAL A 3 -1.05 -7.13 11.74
CA VAL A 3 -0.23 -6.21 12.55
C VAL A 3 -0.95 -4.87 12.78
N GLY A 4 -1.62 -4.32 11.77
CA GLY A 4 -2.36 -3.07 11.88
C GLY A 4 -3.56 -3.09 12.84
N VAL A 5 -4.10 -4.28 13.14
CA VAL A 5 -5.16 -4.44 14.15
C VAL A 5 -4.57 -4.49 15.55
N MET A 6 -3.36 -5.06 15.69
CA MET A 6 -2.64 -5.14 16.97
C MET A 6 -2.00 -3.81 17.35
N VAL A 7 -1.52 -3.06 16.36
CA VAL A 7 -0.80 -1.78 16.53
C VAL A 7 -1.48 -0.72 15.65
N PRO A 8 -2.37 0.11 16.22
CA PRO A 8 -3.12 1.12 15.45
C PRO A 8 -2.24 2.13 14.70
N GLY A 9 -1.03 2.40 15.20
CA GLY A 9 -0.05 3.28 14.56
C GLY A 9 0.70 2.66 13.38
N PHE A 10 0.52 1.36 13.10
CA PHE A 10 1.25 0.65 12.05
C PHE A 10 0.77 1.03 10.65
N GLY A 11 1.69 1.51 9.82
CA GLY A 11 1.48 2.02 8.45
C GLY A 11 1.89 1.07 7.33
N GLY A 12 2.42 -0.12 7.66
CA GLY A 12 2.93 -1.09 6.70
C GLY A 12 4.40 -1.45 6.95
N LEU A 13 4.86 -2.50 6.28
CA LEU A 13 6.24 -2.98 6.34
C LEU A 13 6.73 -3.33 4.94
N PHE A 14 8.01 -3.11 4.64
CA PHE A 14 8.59 -3.41 3.32
C PHE A 14 10.11 -3.58 3.41
N PHE A 15 10.70 -4.10 2.32
CA PHE A 15 12.14 -4.19 2.16
C PHE A 15 12.59 -3.25 1.05
N TYR A 16 13.68 -2.50 1.30
CA TYR A 16 14.39 -1.84 0.21
C TYR A 16 15.26 -2.88 -0.54
N PRO A 17 15.27 -2.90 -1.88
CA PRO A 17 16.06 -3.85 -2.65
C PRO A 17 17.57 -3.80 -2.36
N ASP A 18 18.09 -2.64 -1.98
CA ASP A 18 19.48 -2.40 -1.62
C ASP A 18 19.79 -2.66 -0.13
N GLN A 19 18.77 -2.94 0.70
CA GLN A 19 18.90 -3.21 2.14
C GLN A 19 18.02 -4.40 2.56
N PRO A 20 18.31 -5.63 2.08
CA PRO A 20 17.47 -6.80 2.36
C PRO A 20 17.54 -7.27 3.83
N ASP A 21 18.57 -6.86 4.58
CA ASP A 21 18.78 -7.25 5.97
C ASP A 21 18.03 -6.35 6.97
N VAL A 22 17.30 -5.33 6.50
CA VAL A 22 16.55 -4.40 7.35
C VAL A 22 15.10 -4.35 6.93
N LEU A 23 14.18 -4.65 7.86
CA LEU A 23 12.76 -4.51 7.61
C LEU A 23 12.31 -3.08 7.92
N ASN A 24 11.83 -2.37 6.92
CA ASN A 24 11.38 -0.99 7.07
C ASN A 24 9.91 -0.99 7.48
N VAL A 25 9.57 -0.21 8.50
CA VAL A 25 8.24 -0.18 9.09
C VAL A 25 7.76 1.26 9.20
N TYR A 26 6.59 1.56 8.63
CA TYR A 26 5.94 2.84 8.85
C TYR A 26 5.20 2.84 10.19
N LEU A 27 5.45 3.85 11.03
CA LEU A 27 4.66 4.15 12.23
C LEU A 27 4.19 5.60 12.21
N LEU A 28 2.97 5.85 12.70
CA LEU A 28 2.45 7.22 12.85
C LEU A 28 3.25 8.05 13.86
N ASP A 29 3.75 7.41 14.92
CA ASP A 29 4.64 8.03 15.90
C ASP A 29 5.93 7.20 16.01
N PRO A 30 6.94 7.49 15.18
CA PRO A 30 8.20 6.77 15.18
C PRO A 30 9.10 7.15 16.35
N GLU A 31 8.72 8.06 17.26
CA GLU A 31 9.51 8.38 18.45
C GLU A 31 8.99 7.65 19.70
N ASP A 32 7.78 7.09 19.63
CA ASP A 32 7.15 6.31 20.69
C ASP A 32 7.79 4.92 20.83
N ALA A 33 8.62 4.76 21.86
CA ALA A 33 9.31 3.50 22.15
C ALA A 33 8.36 2.34 22.49
N GLU A 34 7.18 2.61 23.05
CA GLU A 34 6.20 1.57 23.36
C GLU A 34 5.56 1.03 22.07
N GLN A 35 5.25 1.91 21.11
CA GLN A 35 4.78 1.50 19.80
C GLN A 35 5.82 0.71 19.01
N LYS A 36 7.11 1.07 19.12
CA LYS A 36 8.20 0.30 18.50
C LYS A 36 8.27 -1.13 19.02
N ALA A 37 8.26 -1.30 20.35
CA ALA A 37 8.27 -2.63 20.95
C ALA A 37 7.00 -3.42 20.56
N ALA A 38 5.83 -2.77 20.61
CA ALA A 38 4.58 -3.40 20.23
C ALA A 38 4.55 -3.85 18.77
N VAL A 39 5.17 -3.10 17.85
CA VAL A 39 5.20 -3.50 16.44
C VAL A 39 6.16 -4.65 16.18
N GLU A 40 7.32 -4.71 16.84
CA GLU A 40 8.22 -5.87 16.76
C GLU A 40 7.54 -7.15 17.24
N ASP A 41 6.85 -7.09 18.38
CA ASP A 41 6.10 -8.21 18.94
C ASP A 41 4.98 -8.65 17.99
N ALA A 42 4.19 -7.70 17.46
CA ALA A 42 3.12 -7.99 16.52
C ALA A 42 3.63 -8.58 15.20
N ILE A 43 4.74 -8.09 14.66
CA ILE A 43 5.37 -8.64 13.45
C ILE A 43 5.84 -10.07 13.72
N ASN A 44 6.50 -10.34 14.86
CA ASN A 44 6.95 -11.69 15.20
C ASN A 44 5.78 -12.66 15.41
N GLU A 45 4.65 -12.20 15.94
CA GLU A 45 3.45 -13.02 16.12
C GLU A 45 2.79 -13.35 14.78
N VAL A 46 2.62 -12.36 13.91
CA VAL A 46 1.92 -12.52 12.62
C VAL A 46 2.81 -13.17 11.56
N PHE A 47 4.10 -12.82 11.55
CA PHE A 47 5.09 -13.28 10.58
C PHE A 47 6.35 -13.81 11.29
N PRO A 48 6.31 -15.02 11.88
CA PRO A 48 7.46 -15.58 12.59
C PRO A 48 8.69 -15.69 11.70
N GLY A 49 9.79 -15.06 12.11
CA GLY A 49 11.06 -15.06 11.37
C GLY A 49 11.15 -14.04 10.22
N ALA A 50 10.19 -13.12 10.11
CA ALA A 50 10.24 -12.06 9.10
C ALA A 50 11.20 -10.91 9.44
N ILE A 51 11.52 -10.72 10.72
CA ILE A 51 12.51 -9.72 11.15
C ILE A 51 13.92 -10.29 10.87
N PRO A 52 14.71 -9.68 9.97
CA PRO A 52 16.05 -10.15 9.66
C PRO A 52 17.06 -9.79 10.75
N SER A 53 18.31 -10.21 10.57
CA SER A 53 19.40 -9.94 11.54
C SER A 53 19.71 -8.46 11.73
N GLY A 54 19.44 -7.60 10.74
CA GLY A 54 19.56 -6.15 10.86
C GLY A 54 18.40 -5.49 11.60
N GLY A 55 17.36 -6.26 11.98
CA GLY A 55 16.23 -5.79 12.77
C GLY A 55 15.21 -5.01 11.94
N ILE A 56 14.51 -4.09 12.63
CA ILE A 56 13.58 -3.17 12.00
C ILE A 56 14.13 -1.73 11.98
N GLU A 57 13.81 -1.00 10.93
CA GLU A 57 13.97 0.45 10.85
C GLU A 57 12.59 1.10 10.80
N VAL A 58 12.33 1.98 11.76
CA VAL A 58 11.04 2.67 11.87
C VAL A 58 11.11 4.02 11.18
N ILE A 59 10.17 4.24 10.28
CA ILE A 59 10.03 5.46 9.47
C ILE A 59 8.68 6.11 9.81
N GLU A 60 8.63 7.45 9.80
CA GLU A 60 7.37 8.18 9.95
C GLU A 60 6.41 7.87 8.80
N GLY A 61 5.25 7.31 9.13
CA GLY A 61 4.10 7.14 8.24
C GLY A 61 3.08 8.23 8.49
N LYS A 62 2.39 8.67 7.43
CA LYS A 62 1.27 9.62 7.54
C LYS A 62 -0.06 8.93 7.84
N TYR A 63 -0.19 7.66 7.47
CA TYR A 63 -1.41 6.89 7.53
C TYR A 63 -1.15 5.49 8.08
N SER A 64 -2.07 4.98 8.88
CA SER A 64 -2.06 3.56 9.29
C SER A 64 -2.47 2.66 8.12
N VAL A 65 -2.04 1.40 8.14
CA VAL A 65 -2.43 0.39 7.14
C VAL A 65 -3.94 0.15 7.17
N VAL A 66 -4.59 0.34 8.33
CA VAL A 66 -6.05 0.23 8.48
C VAL A 66 -6.76 1.37 7.73
N GLN A 67 -6.26 2.61 7.85
CA GLN A 67 -6.78 3.74 7.07
C GLN A 67 -6.55 3.55 5.57
N LEU A 68 -5.34 3.16 5.17
CA LEU A 68 -5.00 2.89 3.77
C LEU A 68 -5.89 1.79 3.19
N LYS A 69 -6.14 0.72 3.95
CA LYS A 69 -7.02 -0.36 3.53
C LYS A 69 -8.47 0.10 3.33
N ALA A 70 -9.00 0.91 4.23
CA ALA A 70 -10.35 1.45 4.09
C ALA A 70 -10.48 2.28 2.80
N TRP A 71 -9.55 3.19 2.56
CA TRP A 71 -9.54 3.98 1.32
C TRP A 71 -9.30 3.13 0.08
N TYR A 72 -8.47 2.09 0.15
CA TYR A 72 -8.26 1.16 -0.96
C TYR A 72 -9.56 0.43 -1.33
N ASP A 73 -10.30 -0.06 -0.33
CA ASP A 73 -11.56 -0.77 -0.54
C ASP A 73 -12.63 0.17 -1.15
N ASP A 74 -12.73 1.40 -0.65
CA ASP A 74 -13.62 2.45 -1.19
C ASP A 74 -13.25 2.82 -2.63
N LEU A 75 -11.95 3.01 -2.91
CA LEU A 75 -11.43 3.33 -4.23
C LEU A 75 -11.71 2.21 -5.23
N ARG A 76 -11.46 0.94 -4.87
CA ARG A 76 -11.78 -0.20 -5.74
C ARG A 76 -13.26 -0.25 -6.07
N TYR A 77 -14.11 -0.03 -5.07
CA TYR A 77 -15.56 -0.03 -5.27
C TYR A 77 -16.00 1.10 -6.20
N ALA A 78 -15.45 2.30 -6.04
CA ALA A 78 -15.75 3.45 -6.90
C ALA A 78 -15.26 3.24 -8.35
N LEU A 79 -14.03 2.74 -8.52
CA LEU A 79 -13.44 2.44 -9.82
C LEU A 79 -14.22 1.35 -10.57
N ALA A 80 -14.65 0.28 -9.88
CA ALA A 80 -15.47 -0.79 -10.46
C ALA A 80 -16.80 -0.27 -11.03
N ARG A 81 -17.44 0.68 -10.34
CA ARG A 81 -18.69 1.30 -10.81
C ARG A 81 -18.50 2.34 -11.91
N SER A 82 -17.28 2.89 -12.05
CA SER A 82 -16.99 3.91 -13.06
C SER A 82 -16.85 3.38 -14.49
N GLY A 83 -16.73 2.06 -14.67
CA GLY A 83 -16.44 1.41 -15.94
C GLY A 83 -14.99 1.57 -16.44
N LEU A 84 -14.08 2.10 -15.60
CA LEU A 84 -12.64 2.19 -15.91
C LEU A 84 -11.92 0.85 -15.80
N VAL A 85 -12.41 -0.08 -14.98
CA VAL A 85 -11.79 -1.40 -14.82
C VAL A 85 -11.87 -2.15 -16.16
N GLY A 86 -10.72 -2.40 -16.78
CA GLY A 86 -10.61 -2.98 -18.12
C GLY A 86 -10.78 -2.00 -19.28
N ASN A 87 -10.95 -0.70 -19.02
CA ASN A 87 -11.03 0.38 -20.02
C ASN A 87 -10.21 1.59 -19.56
N GLY A 88 -8.88 1.53 -19.65
CA GLY A 88 -7.99 2.64 -19.29
C GLY A 88 -7.39 2.55 -17.89
N MET A 89 -7.81 1.61 -17.04
CA MET A 89 -7.17 1.32 -15.75
C MET A 89 -6.40 0.01 -15.83
N ILE A 90 -5.14 0.06 -15.41
CA ILE A 90 -4.19 -1.06 -15.49
C ILE A 90 -4.06 -1.74 -14.14
N LEU A 91 -3.86 -0.98 -13.07
CA LEU A 91 -3.58 -1.52 -11.74
C LEU A 91 -4.02 -0.56 -10.62
N THR A 92 -4.40 -1.13 -9.49
CA THR A 92 -4.69 -0.41 -8.23
C THR A 92 -4.07 -1.19 -7.08
N ASP A 93 -3.19 -0.56 -6.29
CA ASP A 93 -2.49 -1.25 -5.21
C ASP A 93 -2.28 -0.37 -3.96
N LEU A 94 -2.05 -1.01 -2.82
CA LEU A 94 -1.50 -0.37 -1.64
C LEU A 94 0.01 -0.31 -1.83
N HIS A 95 0.54 0.88 -2.02
CA HIS A 95 1.96 1.05 -2.27
C HIS A 95 2.69 1.21 -0.94
N GLU A 96 3.16 0.08 -0.40
CA GLU A 96 3.79 -0.02 0.92
C GLU A 96 4.93 1.00 1.07
N GLY A 97 5.79 1.17 0.07
CA GLY A 97 6.95 2.09 0.11
C GLY A 97 6.65 3.60 -0.02
N ILE A 98 5.39 4.03 -0.16
CA ILE A 98 5.02 5.46 -0.11
C ILE A 98 3.99 5.77 0.98
N ASN A 99 3.61 4.76 1.78
CA ASN A 99 2.52 4.87 2.76
C ASN A 99 1.24 5.47 2.11
N GLY A 100 0.82 4.91 0.98
CA GLY A 100 -0.26 5.45 0.15
C GLY A 100 -0.83 4.44 -0.85
N LEU A 101 -1.69 4.91 -1.75
CA LEU A 101 -2.33 4.12 -2.80
C LEU A 101 -1.74 4.48 -4.16
N GLU A 102 -1.61 3.50 -5.04
CA GLU A 102 -1.23 3.72 -6.44
C GLU A 102 -2.34 3.28 -7.39
N VAL A 103 -2.59 4.11 -8.41
CA VAL A 103 -3.45 3.78 -9.55
C VAL A 103 -2.66 4.00 -10.83
N VAL A 104 -2.49 2.95 -11.62
CA VAL A 104 -1.85 3.01 -12.94
C VAL A 104 -2.93 3.03 -14.00
N VAL A 105 -2.87 4.01 -14.90
CA VAL A 105 -3.82 4.20 -16.00
C VAL A 105 -3.12 4.25 -17.35
N GLU A 106 -3.87 4.05 -18.44
CA GLU A 106 -3.34 4.02 -19.81
C GLU A 106 -3.06 5.41 -20.38
N ASP A 107 -3.84 6.42 -19.99
CA ASP A 107 -3.75 7.77 -20.56
C ASP A 107 -4.22 8.88 -19.60
N GLU A 108 -4.04 10.13 -20.03
CA GLU A 108 -4.40 11.31 -19.24
C GLU A 108 -5.91 11.48 -19.05
N ARG A 109 -6.74 10.94 -19.97
CA ARG A 109 -8.20 10.98 -19.82
C ARG A 109 -8.65 10.06 -18.69
N ALA A 110 -8.08 8.86 -18.61
CA ALA A 110 -8.30 7.94 -17.51
C ALA A 110 -7.78 8.55 -16.19
N ARG A 111 -6.62 9.20 -16.20
CA ARG A 111 -6.07 9.90 -15.03
C ARG A 111 -7.00 10.97 -14.47
N ALA A 112 -7.50 11.86 -15.34
CA ALA A 112 -8.45 12.90 -14.94
C ALA A 112 -9.74 12.30 -14.35
N LYS A 113 -10.20 11.17 -14.91
CA LYS A 113 -11.37 10.46 -14.38
C LYS A 113 -11.10 9.82 -13.01
N VAL A 114 -9.91 9.25 -12.79
CA VAL A 114 -9.51 8.74 -11.48
C VAL A 114 -9.47 9.85 -10.44
N ALA A 115 -8.92 11.03 -10.77
CA ALA A 115 -8.91 12.18 -9.85
C ALA A 115 -10.32 12.58 -9.39
N SER A 116 -11.28 12.66 -10.32
CA SER A 116 -12.69 12.91 -9.99
C SER A 116 -13.29 11.83 -9.09
N ILE A 117 -12.96 10.56 -9.34
CA ILE A 117 -13.45 9.43 -8.52
C ILE A 117 -12.89 9.47 -7.11
N VAL A 118 -11.60 9.82 -6.96
CA VAL A 118 -10.94 9.96 -5.66
C VAL A 118 -11.60 11.07 -4.84
N GLU A 119 -11.87 12.21 -5.47
CA GLU A 119 -12.57 13.35 -4.84
C GLU A 119 -14.01 12.96 -4.44
N ASP A 120 -14.77 12.35 -5.35
CA ASP A 120 -16.16 11.91 -5.11
C ASP A 120 -16.24 10.83 -4.01
N ALA A 121 -15.20 10.02 -3.85
CA ALA A 121 -15.09 9.01 -2.80
C ALA A 121 -14.66 9.59 -1.44
N GLY A 122 -14.32 10.89 -1.37
CA GLY A 122 -13.85 11.53 -0.15
C GLY A 122 -12.45 11.07 0.30
N ILE A 123 -11.66 10.51 -0.61
CA ILE A 123 -10.30 10.06 -0.34
C ILE A 123 -9.36 11.26 -0.51
N PRO A 124 -8.45 11.54 0.45
CA PRO A 124 -7.52 12.64 0.31
C PRO A 124 -6.65 12.49 -0.95
N PRO A 125 -6.60 13.48 -1.86
CA PRO A 125 -5.87 13.34 -3.13
C PRO A 125 -4.39 12.99 -2.97
N GLU A 126 -3.76 13.48 -1.90
CA GLU A 126 -2.35 13.22 -1.58
C GLU A 126 -2.06 11.76 -1.21
N VAL A 127 -3.10 10.98 -0.84
CA VAL A 127 -2.98 9.54 -0.57
C VAL A 127 -2.84 8.76 -1.86
N VAL A 128 -3.40 9.25 -2.97
CA VAL A 128 -3.50 8.51 -4.23
C VAL A 128 -2.52 9.04 -5.26
N ARG A 129 -1.49 8.25 -5.55
CA ARG A 129 -0.58 8.48 -6.67
C ARG A 129 -1.18 7.89 -7.93
N VAL A 130 -1.48 8.74 -8.92
CA VAL A 130 -1.94 8.29 -10.24
C VAL A 130 -0.82 8.44 -11.27
N THR A 131 -0.42 7.32 -11.88
CA THR A 131 0.64 7.26 -12.90
C THR A 131 0.09 6.75 -14.23
N ILE A 132 0.69 7.19 -15.33
CA ILE A 132 0.43 6.61 -16.65
C ILE A 132 1.46 5.49 -16.87
N GLY A 133 0.99 4.29 -17.22
CA GLY A 133 1.84 3.13 -17.42
C GLY A 133 1.45 2.33 -18.66
N GLU A 134 2.30 1.38 -19.05
CA GLU A 134 1.96 0.42 -20.10
C GLU A 134 1.07 -0.70 -19.55
N PRO A 135 0.12 -1.22 -20.33
CA PRO A 135 -0.71 -2.34 -19.91
C PRO A 135 0.16 -3.52 -19.46
N ILE A 136 -0.13 -4.07 -18.28
CA ILE A 136 0.51 -5.31 -17.84
C ILE A 136 0.03 -6.41 -18.79
N ARG A 137 0.92 -6.87 -19.67
CA ARG A 137 0.68 -8.13 -20.39
C ARG A 137 0.74 -9.24 -19.35
N GLU A 138 -0.40 -9.85 -19.05
CA GLU A 138 -0.46 -11.09 -18.28
C GLU A 138 0.56 -12.07 -18.87
N PHE A 139 1.68 -12.29 -18.18
CA PHE A 139 2.47 -13.50 -18.40
C PHE A 139 1.63 -14.64 -17.84
N SER A 140 0.84 -15.27 -18.71
CA SER A 140 0.14 -16.50 -18.39
C SER A 140 1.16 -17.51 -17.88
N LEU A 141 1.11 -17.84 -16.58
CA LEU A 141 1.76 -19.02 -16.01
C LEU A 141 1.02 -20.29 -16.47
N ARG A 142 0.88 -20.44 -17.79
CA ARG A 142 0.51 -21.68 -18.45
C ARG A 142 1.38 -21.82 -19.68
N THR A 143 2.53 -22.45 -19.48
CA THR A 143 2.91 -23.69 -20.17
C THR A 143 4.37 -23.99 -19.87
N ARG A 144 4.63 -25.13 -19.22
CA ARG A 144 5.80 -25.93 -19.59
C ARG A 144 5.28 -27.30 -20.03
N PRO A 145 5.67 -27.77 -21.23
CA PRO A 145 5.44 -29.14 -21.66
C PRO A 145 6.24 -30.15 -20.81
#